data_AF-L2GKW1-F1
#
_entry.id   AF-L2GKW1-F1
#
_cell.length_a   1.000
_cell.length_b   1.000
_cell.length_c   1.000
_cell.angle_alpha   90.00
_cell.angle_beta   90.00
_cell.angle_gamma   90.00
#
_symmetry.space_group_name_H-M   'P 1'
#
loop_
_entity.id
_entity.type
_entity.pdbx_description
1 polymer ?
#
loop_
_entity_poly.entity_id
_entity_poly.type
_entity_poly.pdbx_seq_one_letter_code
_entity_poly.pdbx_strand_id
1 'polypeptide(L)'
;MDFISFKRDFFNGLNPEPMESFRDKAISFFESLELYERALLLCTDENQRFEILLKLNRLEDALKNANSLIKYEKLGRRFLSLGEFNRASECFLKSNDLDSLLLTDAFGDKKYLGYVAKKAKENGRNNLAFLAGYKNKDYELCAKLLKDTPFYQAFKQFYTE
;
A
#
# COMPACT_ATOMS: atom_id res chain seq x y z
N MET A 1 12.62 37.12 13.46
CA MET A 1 11.84 37.07 12.21
C MET A 1 10.52 36.37 12.53
N ASP A 2 9.39 36.88 12.06
CA ASP A 2 8.10 36.18 12.20
C ASP A 2 7.75 35.41 10.92
N PHE A 3 6.68 34.61 10.98
CA PHE A 3 6.29 33.79 9.83
C PHE A 3 5.85 34.61 8.60
N ILE A 4 5.32 35.82 8.81
CA ILE A 4 4.90 36.70 7.70
C ILE A 4 6.13 37.24 6.96
N SER A 5 7.11 37.75 7.72
CA SER A 5 8.37 38.23 7.18
C SER A 5 9.14 37.11 6.48
N PHE A 6 9.16 35.90 7.07
CA PHE A 6 9.72 34.71 6.45
C PHE A 6 9.12 34.42 5.06
N LYS A 7 7.78 34.40 4.94
CA LYS A 7 7.11 34.16 3.65
C LYS A 7 7.43 35.26 2.63
N ARG A 8 7.40 36.53 3.07
CA ARG A 8 7.72 37.67 2.21
C ARG A 8 9.13 37.55 1.65
N ASP A 9 10.10 37.27 2.52
CA ASP A 9 11.51 37.15 2.13
C ASP A 9 11.70 35.96 1.17
N PHE A 10 11.04 34.83 1.43
CA PHE A 10 11.02 33.67 0.52
C PHE A 10 10.46 34.03 -0.87
N PHE A 11 9.32 34.71 -0.94
CA PHE A 11 8.73 35.13 -2.23
C PHE A 11 9.56 36.20 -2.95
N ASN A 12 10.39 36.97 -2.24
CA ASN A 12 11.35 37.90 -2.82
C ASN A 12 12.62 37.20 -3.36
N GLY A 13 12.65 35.87 -3.41
CA GLY A 13 13.78 35.09 -3.92
C GLY A 13 14.92 34.91 -2.93
N LEU A 14 14.72 35.28 -1.66
CA LEU A 14 15.66 34.93 -0.60
C LEU A 14 15.43 33.48 -0.15
N ASN A 15 16.43 32.90 0.53
CA ASN A 15 16.33 31.56 1.10
C ASN A 15 16.39 31.59 2.64
N PRO A 16 15.39 32.18 3.32
CA PRO A 16 15.41 32.27 4.77
C PRO A 16 15.27 30.88 5.40
N GLU A 17 15.97 30.65 6.50
CA GLU A 17 15.81 29.44 7.31
C GLU A 17 14.64 29.61 8.29
N PRO A 18 13.71 28.63 8.38
CA PRO A 18 12.61 28.71 9.33
C PRO A 18 13.10 28.69 10.79
N MET A 19 12.51 29.52 11.63
CA MET A 19 12.77 29.47 13.07
C MET A 19 11.92 28.40 13.74
N GLU A 20 12.43 27.85 14.86
CA GLU A 20 11.75 26.81 15.64
C GLU A 20 10.32 27.21 16.02
N SER A 21 10.10 28.47 16.38
CA SER A 21 8.80 29.00 16.84
C SER A 21 7.68 28.91 15.81
N PHE A 22 7.98 28.71 14.52
CA PHE A 22 7.00 28.54 13.46
C PHE A 22 7.32 27.37 12.50
N ARG A 23 8.13 26.41 12.94
CA ARG A 23 8.56 25.25 12.14
C ARG A 23 7.38 24.54 11.44
N ASP A 24 6.32 24.20 12.18
CA ASP A 24 5.16 23.49 11.62
C ASP A 24 4.40 24.29 10.55
N LYS A 25 4.34 25.63 10.74
CA LYS A 25 3.77 26.54 9.74
C LYS A 25 4.63 26.60 8.49
N ALA A 26 5.96 26.56 8.64
CA ALA A 26 6.89 26.50 7.52
C ALA A 26 6.79 25.17 6.75
N ILE A 27 6.64 24.03 7.45
CA ILE A 27 6.42 22.72 6.81
C ILE A 27 5.13 22.76 5.96
N SER A 28 4.02 23.19 6.57
CA SER A 28 2.72 23.29 5.87
C SER A 28 2.79 24.24 4.66
N PHE A 29 3.52 25.34 4.81
CA PHE A 29 3.77 26.29 3.72
C PHE A 29 4.55 25.65 2.57
N PHE A 30 5.65 24.96 2.86
CA PHE A 30 6.42 24.27 1.83
C PHE A 30 5.61 23.16 1.15
N GLU A 31 4.80 22.40 1.89
CA GLU A 31 3.88 21.42 1.29
C GLU A 31 2.84 22.05 0.38
N SER A 32 2.28 23.23 0.74
CA SER A 32 1.31 23.94 -0.10
C SER A 32 1.91 24.47 -1.41
N LEU A 33 3.24 24.63 -1.45
CA LEU A 33 3.99 25.02 -2.64
C LEU A 33 4.62 23.81 -3.35
N GLU A 34 4.29 22.59 -2.94
CA GLU A 34 4.87 21.33 -3.45
C GLU A 34 6.39 21.22 -3.27
N LEU A 35 6.98 22.00 -2.36
CA LEU A 35 8.41 21.99 -2.00
C LEU A 35 8.69 20.90 -0.96
N TYR A 36 8.35 19.67 -1.31
CA TYR A 36 8.33 18.53 -0.38
C TYR A 36 9.70 18.17 0.20
N GLU A 37 10.80 18.36 -0.52
CA GLU A 37 12.15 18.14 0.03
C GLU A 37 12.46 19.11 1.17
N ARG A 38 12.04 20.38 1.05
CA ARG A 38 12.23 21.37 2.12
C ARG A 38 11.35 21.06 3.33
N ALA A 39 10.11 20.65 3.07
CA ALA A 39 9.22 20.18 4.12
C ALA A 39 9.81 18.97 4.86
N LEU A 40 10.37 18.00 4.14
CA LEU A 40 10.95 16.77 4.68
C LEU A 40 12.16 17.02 5.59
N LEU A 41 12.99 18.00 5.27
CA LEU A 41 14.16 18.37 6.08
C LEU A 41 13.78 18.90 7.47
N LEU A 42 12.61 19.53 7.57
CA LEU A 42 12.15 20.16 8.80
C LEU A 42 11.21 19.25 9.60
N CYS A 43 10.55 18.31 8.91
CA CYS A 43 9.52 17.44 9.46
C CYS A 43 10.12 16.39 10.41
N THR A 44 9.63 16.43 11.64
CA THR A 44 9.98 15.49 12.72
C THR A 44 8.87 14.47 13.00
N ASP A 45 7.62 14.78 12.64
CA ASP A 45 6.49 13.88 12.79
C ASP A 45 6.54 12.74 11.77
N GLU A 46 6.50 11.49 12.24
CA GLU A 46 6.63 10.31 11.38
C GLU A 46 5.44 10.12 10.43
N ASN A 47 4.24 10.60 10.78
CA ASN A 47 3.07 10.45 9.94
C ASN A 47 3.11 11.42 8.76
N GLN A 48 3.38 12.70 9.03
CA GLN A 48 3.58 13.71 7.99
C GLN A 48 4.80 13.37 7.14
N ARG A 49 5.91 12.92 7.75
CA ARG A 49 7.10 12.45 7.03
C ARG A 49 6.75 11.35 6.04
N PHE A 50 5.95 10.36 6.45
CA PHE A 50 5.49 9.30 5.56
C PHE A 50 4.70 9.84 4.36
N GLU A 51 3.75 10.74 4.57
CA GLU A 51 2.97 11.33 3.46
C GLU A 51 3.85 12.15 2.52
N ILE A 52 4.81 12.91 3.05
CA ILE A 52 5.77 13.67 2.25
C ILE A 52 6.65 12.73 1.40
N LEU A 53 7.14 11.62 1.96
CA LEU A 53 7.93 10.63 1.24
C LEU A 53 7.13 9.97 0.10
N LEU A 54 5.83 9.72 0.30
CA LEU A 54 4.95 9.23 -0.77
C LEU A 54 4.81 10.24 -1.91
N LYS A 55 4.64 11.54 -1.58
CA LYS A 55 4.55 12.62 -2.57
C LYS A 55 5.84 12.79 -3.37
N LEU A 56 6.99 12.57 -2.74
CA LEU A 56 8.31 12.54 -3.38
C LEU A 56 8.61 11.25 -4.14
N ASN A 57 7.71 10.27 -4.14
CA ASN A 57 7.92 8.93 -4.69
C ASN A 57 9.16 8.20 -4.12
N ARG A 58 9.58 8.55 -2.90
CA ARG A 58 10.68 7.89 -2.16
C ARG A 58 10.15 6.68 -1.42
N LEU A 59 9.66 5.70 -2.17
CA LEU A 59 8.85 4.59 -1.64
C LEU A 59 9.62 3.69 -0.66
N GLU A 60 10.91 3.46 -0.87
CA GLU A 60 11.74 2.68 0.07
C GLU A 60 11.89 3.35 1.44
N ASP A 61 12.03 4.67 1.45
CA ASP A 61 12.10 5.42 2.70
C ASP A 61 10.72 5.46 3.37
N ALA A 62 9.64 5.64 2.59
CA ALA A 62 8.28 5.56 3.11
C ALA A 62 7.97 4.18 3.70
N LEU A 63 8.47 3.10 3.09
CA LEU A 63 8.32 1.72 3.58
C LEU A 63 9.00 1.51 4.94
N LYS A 64 10.17 2.11 5.15
CA LYS A 64 10.85 2.09 6.47
C LYS A 64 10.07 2.83 7.56
N ASN A 65 9.26 3.82 7.17
CA ASN A 65 8.42 4.62 8.07
C ASN A 65 6.98 4.07 8.20
N ALA A 66 6.66 2.96 7.52
CA ALA A 66 5.34 2.35 7.55
C ALA A 66 5.16 1.48 8.80
N ASN A 67 4.23 1.88 9.67
CA ASN A 67 3.98 1.24 10.97
C ASN A 67 2.50 0.94 11.23
N SER A 68 1.65 1.00 10.20
CA SER A 68 0.21 0.71 10.31
C SER A 68 -0.33 0.10 9.03
N LEU A 69 -1.46 -0.60 9.14
CA LEU A 69 -2.13 -1.25 8.01
C LEU A 69 -2.45 -0.24 6.89
N ILE A 70 -2.94 0.95 7.25
CA ILE A 70 -3.31 2.01 6.30
C ILE A 70 -2.07 2.52 5.53
N LYS A 71 -0.92 2.68 6.21
CA LYS A 71 0.33 3.09 5.54
C LYS A 71 0.80 2.03 4.54
N TYR A 72 0.73 0.74 4.92
CA TYR A 72 1.06 -0.35 4.01
C TYR A 72 0.10 -0.40 2.82
N GLU A 73 -1.19 -0.18 3.02
CA GLU A 73 -2.16 -0.13 1.92
C GLU A 73 -1.84 1.02 0.94
N LYS A 74 -1.56 2.23 1.45
CA LYS A 74 -1.14 3.37 0.62
C LYS A 74 0.11 3.05 -0.20
N LEU A 75 1.14 2.47 0.44
CA LEU A 75 2.36 2.06 -0.25
C LEU A 75 2.09 0.99 -1.32
N GLY A 76 1.27 -0.01 -1.01
CA GLY A 76 0.88 -1.06 -1.95
C GLY A 76 0.23 -0.47 -3.20
N ARG A 77 -0.68 0.50 -3.03
CA ARG A 77 -1.30 1.22 -4.15
C ARG A 77 -0.29 2.03 -4.97
N ARG A 78 0.73 2.63 -4.33
CA ARG A 78 1.79 3.35 -5.04
C ARG A 78 2.69 2.41 -5.84
N PHE A 79 3.19 1.33 -5.25
CA PHE A 79 3.95 0.31 -5.99
C PHE A 79 3.14 -0.28 -7.15
N LEU A 80 1.84 -0.56 -6.93
CA LEU A 80 0.96 -1.04 -7.99
C LEU A 80 0.84 -0.05 -9.15
N SER A 81 0.72 1.25 -8.88
CA SER A 81 0.66 2.29 -9.93
C SER A 81 1.94 2.38 -10.78
N LEU A 82 3.07 1.89 -10.25
CA LEU A 82 4.35 1.82 -10.96
C LEU A 82 4.59 0.46 -11.64
N GLY A 83 3.64 -0.47 -11.55
CA GLY A 83 3.77 -1.83 -12.09
C GLY A 83 4.65 -2.76 -11.25
N GLU A 84 5.04 -2.36 -10.04
CA GLU A 84 5.86 -3.17 -9.14
C GLU A 84 5.01 -4.17 -8.34
N PHE A 85 4.44 -5.16 -9.05
CA PHE A 85 3.47 -6.11 -8.48
C PHE A 85 3.98 -6.83 -7.22
N ASN A 86 5.23 -7.30 -7.21
CA ASN A 86 5.80 -8.03 -6.08
C ASN A 86 5.91 -7.17 -4.82
N ARG A 87 6.37 -5.92 -4.95
CA ARG A 87 6.44 -4.95 -3.84
C ARG A 87 5.06 -4.56 -3.34
N ALA A 88 4.10 -4.40 -4.27
CA ALA A 88 2.71 -4.15 -3.93
C ALA A 88 2.11 -5.31 -3.13
N SER A 89 2.36 -6.56 -3.53
CA SER A 89 1.91 -7.76 -2.82
C SER A 89 2.48 -7.84 -1.40
N GLU A 90 3.77 -7.55 -1.20
CA GLU A 90 4.35 -7.49 0.15
C GLU A 90 3.66 -6.45 1.04
N CYS A 91 3.30 -5.30 0.49
CA CYS A 91 2.57 -4.26 1.20
C CYS A 91 1.12 -4.70 1.52
N PHE A 92 0.40 -5.29 0.56
CA PHE A 92 -0.97 -5.76 0.78
C PHE A 92 -1.06 -6.95 1.73
N LEU A 93 -0.02 -7.78 1.78
CA LEU A 93 0.15 -8.80 2.81
C LEU A 93 0.23 -8.16 4.20
N LYS A 94 1.06 -7.13 4.37
CA LYS A 94 1.21 -6.41 5.64
C LYS A 94 -0.04 -5.63 6.04
N SER A 95 -0.82 -5.13 5.07
CA SER A 95 -2.09 -4.44 5.35
C SER A 95 -3.28 -5.40 5.52
N ASN A 96 -3.09 -6.71 5.31
CA ASN A 96 -4.13 -7.73 5.29
C ASN A 96 -5.26 -7.43 4.27
N ASP A 97 -4.94 -6.73 3.18
CA ASP A 97 -5.86 -6.52 2.06
C ASP A 97 -5.77 -7.73 1.12
N LEU A 98 -6.55 -8.76 1.44
CA LEU A 98 -6.54 -10.03 0.71
C LEU A 98 -7.00 -9.89 -0.75
N ASP A 99 -7.85 -8.91 -1.05
CA ASP A 99 -8.38 -8.71 -2.40
C ASP A 99 -7.30 -8.11 -3.31
N SER A 100 -6.65 -7.04 -2.85
CA SER A 100 -5.51 -6.46 -3.56
C SER A 100 -4.32 -7.41 -3.60
N LEU A 101 -4.07 -8.17 -2.53
CA LEU A 101 -3.01 -9.19 -2.51
C LEU A 101 -3.26 -10.29 -3.54
N LEU A 102 -4.49 -10.83 -3.65
CA LEU A 102 -4.82 -11.83 -4.65
C LEU A 102 -4.46 -11.35 -6.06
N LEU A 103 -4.94 -10.16 -6.41
CA LEU A 103 -4.81 -9.63 -7.76
C LEU A 103 -3.35 -9.30 -8.07
N THR A 104 -2.65 -8.59 -7.17
CA THR A 104 -1.24 -8.24 -7.39
C THR A 104 -0.35 -9.46 -7.47
N ASP A 105 -0.52 -10.43 -6.57
CA ASP A 105 0.31 -11.63 -6.53
C ASP A 105 0.02 -12.56 -7.73
N ALA A 106 -1.22 -12.58 -8.23
CA ALA A 106 -1.61 -13.32 -9.43
C ALA A 106 -0.90 -12.85 -10.72
N PHE A 107 -0.54 -11.56 -10.79
CA PHE A 107 0.24 -10.96 -11.88
C PHE A 107 1.75 -10.90 -11.60
N GLY A 108 2.17 -11.02 -10.34
CA GLY A 108 3.56 -11.15 -9.92
C GLY A 108 4.03 -12.60 -9.81
N ASP A 109 4.80 -12.86 -8.76
CA ASP A 109 5.47 -14.15 -8.53
C ASP A 109 4.57 -15.26 -7.97
N LYS A 110 3.29 -14.96 -7.64
CA LYS A 110 2.30 -15.92 -7.12
C LYS A 110 2.75 -16.60 -5.81
N LYS A 111 3.40 -15.85 -4.92
CA LYS A 111 3.97 -16.36 -3.65
C LYS A 111 2.93 -16.53 -2.55
N TYR A 112 1.85 -15.76 -2.60
CA TYR A 112 0.90 -15.58 -1.52
C TYR A 112 -0.50 -16.12 -1.82
N LEU A 113 -0.77 -16.61 -3.04
CA LEU A 113 -2.08 -17.15 -3.40
C LEU A 113 -2.59 -18.23 -2.43
N GLY A 114 -1.73 -19.17 -2.01
CA GLY A 114 -2.10 -20.18 -1.01
C GLY A 114 -2.44 -19.58 0.36
N TYR A 115 -1.70 -18.54 0.79
CA TYR A 115 -2.01 -17.79 2.01
C TYR A 115 -3.37 -17.09 1.91
N VAL A 116 -3.63 -16.41 0.79
CA VAL A 116 -4.91 -15.75 0.52
C VAL A 116 -6.05 -16.76 0.56
N ALA A 117 -5.88 -17.92 -0.10
CA ALA A 117 -6.90 -18.95 -0.15
C ALA A 117 -7.28 -19.45 1.26
N LYS A 118 -6.27 -19.75 2.07
CA LYS A 118 -6.45 -20.17 3.47
C LYS A 118 -7.13 -19.09 4.30
N LYS A 119 -6.62 -17.85 4.29
CA LYS A 119 -7.15 -16.75 5.10
C LYS A 119 -8.56 -16.33 4.68
N ALA A 120 -8.84 -16.30 3.38
CA ALA A 120 -10.17 -16.01 2.87
C ALA A 120 -11.18 -17.06 3.35
N LYS A 121 -10.82 -18.35 3.34
CA LYS A 121 -11.67 -19.43 3.86
C LYS A 121 -11.92 -19.29 5.36
N GLU A 122 -10.87 -19.03 6.14
CA GLU A 122 -10.97 -18.78 7.60
C GLU A 122 -11.93 -17.62 7.90
N ASN A 123 -11.93 -16.59 7.06
CA ASN A 123 -12.81 -15.43 7.18
C ASN A 123 -14.21 -15.63 6.55
N GLY A 124 -14.55 -16.85 6.11
CA GLY A 124 -15.83 -17.15 5.44
C GLY A 124 -15.99 -16.58 4.03
N ARG A 125 -14.92 -16.01 3.44
CA ARG A 125 -14.89 -15.44 2.09
C ARG A 125 -14.64 -16.52 1.04
N ASN A 126 -15.57 -17.47 0.91
CA ASN A 126 -15.39 -18.67 0.08
C ASN A 126 -15.11 -18.37 -1.40
N ASN A 127 -15.72 -17.33 -1.98
CA ASN A 127 -15.46 -16.96 -3.38
C ASN A 127 -14.01 -16.49 -3.58
N LEU A 128 -13.49 -15.68 -2.66
CA LEU A 128 -12.09 -15.24 -2.71
C LEU A 128 -11.14 -16.42 -2.47
N ALA A 129 -11.49 -17.31 -1.54
CA ALA A 129 -10.72 -18.53 -1.28
C ALA A 129 -10.65 -19.43 -2.51
N PHE A 130 -11.78 -19.59 -3.21
CA PHE A 130 -11.86 -20.35 -4.46
C PHE A 130 -11.01 -19.72 -5.56
N LEU A 131 -11.11 -18.40 -5.80
CA LEU A 131 -10.32 -17.71 -6.83
C LEU A 131 -8.81 -17.82 -6.57
N ALA A 132 -8.41 -17.64 -5.32
CA ALA A 132 -7.02 -17.79 -4.90
C ALA A 132 -6.52 -19.24 -5.08
N GLY A 133 -7.29 -20.23 -4.62
CA GLY A 133 -6.98 -21.65 -4.79
C GLY A 133 -6.89 -22.04 -6.27
N TYR A 134 -7.85 -21.61 -7.08
CA TYR A 134 -7.90 -21.90 -8.51
C TYR A 134 -6.68 -21.33 -9.24
N LYS A 135 -6.32 -20.07 -8.96
CA LYS A 135 -5.12 -19.44 -9.52
C LYS A 135 -3.83 -20.11 -9.04
N ASN A 136 -3.82 -20.60 -7.80
CA ASN A 136 -2.72 -21.37 -7.22
C ASN A 136 -2.69 -22.84 -7.69
N LYS A 137 -3.65 -23.27 -8.53
CA LYS A 137 -3.85 -24.67 -8.95
C LYS A 137 -4.11 -25.65 -7.79
N ASP A 138 -4.60 -25.16 -6.66
CA ASP A 138 -5.08 -25.98 -5.55
C ASP A 138 -6.53 -26.41 -5.83
N TYR A 139 -6.68 -27.33 -6.77
CA TYR A 139 -8.00 -27.81 -7.20
C TYR A 139 -8.67 -28.68 -6.13
N GLU A 140 -7.90 -29.29 -5.22
CA GLU A 140 -8.45 -30.01 -4.07
C GLU A 140 -9.19 -29.06 -3.12
N LEU A 141 -8.60 -27.91 -2.80
CA LEU A 141 -9.27 -26.86 -2.03
C LEU A 141 -10.51 -26.34 -2.76
N CYS A 142 -10.40 -26.10 -4.06
CA CYS A 142 -11.53 -25.63 -4.87
C CYS A 142 -12.71 -26.61 -4.84
N ALA A 143 -12.43 -27.91 -5.03
CA ALA A 143 -13.44 -28.97 -4.94
C ALA A 143 -14.09 -29.01 -3.55
N LYS A 144 -13.31 -28.89 -2.47
CA LYS A 144 -13.83 -28.82 -1.09
C LYS A 144 -14.73 -27.61 -0.87
N LEU A 145 -14.38 -26.44 -1.40
CA LEU A 145 -15.18 -25.21 -1.29
C LEU A 145 -16.49 -25.29 -2.05
N LEU A 146 -16.52 -26.03 -3.16
CA LEU A 146 -17.71 -26.19 -4.00
C LEU A 146 -18.59 -27.37 -3.62
N LYS A 147 -18.14 -28.31 -2.77
CA LYS A 147 -18.76 -29.63 -2.52
C LYS A 147 -20.28 -29.61 -2.35
N ASP A 148 -20.82 -28.62 -1.63
CA ASP A 148 -22.25 -28.50 -1.33
C ASP A 148 -22.97 -27.45 -2.19
N THR A 149 -22.36 -27.07 -3.32
CA THR A 149 -22.90 -26.10 -4.29
C THR A 149 -23.25 -26.78 -5.61
N PRO A 150 -24.16 -26.22 -6.42
CA PRO A 150 -24.47 -26.74 -7.76
C PRO A 150 -23.25 -26.77 -8.71
N PHE A 151 -22.21 -26.00 -8.41
CA PHE A 151 -21.01 -25.90 -9.24
C PHE A 151 -20.01 -27.04 -9.04
N TYR A 152 -20.18 -27.89 -8.01
CA TYR A 152 -19.25 -28.98 -7.72
C TYR A 152 -19.09 -29.94 -8.89
N GLN A 153 -20.21 -30.40 -9.46
CA GLN A 153 -20.19 -31.38 -10.54
C GLN A 153 -19.54 -30.80 -11.81
N ALA A 154 -19.84 -29.54 -12.12
CA ALA A 154 -19.21 -28.84 -13.23
C ALA A 154 -17.71 -28.70 -13.01
N PHE A 155 -17.26 -28.34 -11.80
CA PHE A 155 -15.84 -28.23 -11.49
C PHE A 155 -15.12 -29.59 -11.57
N LYS A 156 -15.74 -30.65 -11.03
CA LYS A 156 -15.19 -32.01 -11.00
C LYS A 156 -14.87 -32.54 -12.40
N GLN A 157 -15.74 -32.26 -13.37
CA GLN A 157 -15.57 -32.68 -14.75
C GLN A 157 -14.24 -32.21 -15.40
N PHE A 158 -13.69 -31.08 -14.96
CA PHE A 158 -12.51 -30.48 -15.58
C PHE A 158 -11.22 -30.56 -14.75
N TYR A 159 -11.32 -30.78 -13.43
CA TYR A 159 -10.20 -30.51 -12.52
C TYR A 159 -9.93 -31.58 -11.46
N THR A 160 -10.72 -32.64 -11.38
CA THR A 160 -10.45 -33.76 -10.47
C THR A 160 -10.69 -35.09 -11.19
N GLU A 161 -9.59 -35.78 -11.53
CA GLU A 161 -9.61 -37.22 -11.82
C GLU A 161 -9.97 -38.01 -10.56
#